data_AF-A0A1R1PF56-F1
#
_entry.id   AF-A0A1R1PF56-F1
#
_cell.length_a   1.000
_cell.length_b   1.000
_cell.length_c   1.000
_cell.angle_alpha   90.00
_cell.angle_beta   90.00
_cell.angle_gamma   90.00
#
_symmetry.space_group_name_H-M   'P 1'
#
loop_
_entity.id
_entity.type
_entity.pdbx_description
1 polymer ?
#
loop_
_entity_poly.entity_id
_entity_poly.type
_entity_poly.pdbx_seq_one_letter_code
_entity_poly.pdbx_strand_id
1 'polypeptide(L)'
;MESNVNSNLNQQPNQEVRDDNKASQQLNGSKQLGHSVLSRRQDQQVRALQVKEMMKLCDEYVKEFVECSRDRTISIVWACKDKKKQMMDCLRKVETLDNLDKVKFRYLENRENPKE
;
A
#
# COMPACT_ATOMS: atom_id res chain seq x y z
N MET A 1 -40.87 32.16 12.14
CA MET A 1 -40.53 32.87 10.89
C MET A 1 -39.04 32.70 10.70
N GLU A 2 -38.71 31.54 10.13
CA GLU A 2 -38.09 31.38 8.79
C GLU A 2 -36.56 31.42 8.93
N SER A 3 -35.91 30.27 9.01
CA SER A 3 -35.50 29.43 7.87
C SER A 3 -34.45 30.13 7.01
N ASN A 4 -33.17 29.79 7.17
CA ASN A 4 -32.30 29.72 6.01
C ASN A 4 -31.28 28.60 6.16
N VAL A 5 -31.67 27.45 5.61
CA VAL A 5 -30.82 26.33 5.21
C VAL A 5 -30.34 26.65 3.80
N ASN A 6 -29.03 26.60 3.54
CA ASN A 6 -28.47 26.23 2.24
C ASN A 6 -27.00 25.82 2.45
N SER A 7 -26.64 24.53 2.39
CA SER A 7 -26.58 23.63 1.23
C SER A 7 -25.24 23.74 0.48
N ASN A 8 -24.37 22.76 0.79
CA ASN A 8 -23.66 21.89 -0.15
C ASN A 8 -22.88 22.56 -1.30
N LEU A 9 -21.54 22.54 -1.19
CA LEU A 9 -20.66 22.58 -2.34
C LEU A 9 -19.69 21.39 -2.29
N ASN A 10 -20.25 20.22 -2.63
CA ASN A 10 -19.52 19.07 -3.12
C ASN A 10 -19.06 19.40 -4.55
N GLN A 11 -17.77 19.62 -4.74
CA GLN A 11 -17.16 19.74 -6.07
C GLN A 11 -16.15 18.62 -6.25
N GLN A 12 -16.61 17.48 -6.77
CA GLN A 12 -15.78 16.61 -7.59
C GLN A 12 -15.54 17.32 -8.93
N PRO A 13 -14.33 17.20 -9.50
CA PRO A 13 -14.22 17.17 -10.95
C PRO A 13 -13.53 15.90 -11.45
N ASN A 14 -14.25 15.29 -12.38
CA ASN A 14 -13.78 14.68 -13.62
C ASN A 14 -13.04 13.33 -13.61
N GLN A 15 -13.79 12.36 -14.11
CA GLN A 15 -13.30 11.27 -14.96
C GLN A 15 -12.42 11.82 -16.09
N GLU A 16 -11.34 11.10 -16.42
CA GLU A 16 -10.98 10.92 -17.83
C GLU A 16 -10.29 9.57 -18.03
N VAL A 17 -10.86 8.77 -18.92
CA VAL A 17 -10.38 7.46 -19.35
C VAL A 17 -9.71 7.65 -20.70
N ARG A 18 -8.48 7.10 -20.83
CA ARG A 18 -7.72 6.82 -22.07
C ARG A 18 -7.35 8.01 -22.95
N ASP A 19 -6.05 8.28 -23.00
CA ASP A 19 -5.36 8.62 -24.24
C ASP A 19 -4.15 7.72 -24.42
N ASP A 20 -4.19 6.94 -25.50
CA ASP A 20 -3.07 6.22 -26.06
C ASP A 20 -2.12 7.24 -26.73
N ASN A 21 -0.82 7.08 -26.46
CA ASN A 21 0.28 7.52 -27.32
C ASN A 21 0.57 9.04 -27.41
N LYS A 22 1.47 9.52 -26.53
CA LYS A 22 2.51 10.46 -26.97
C LYS A 22 3.80 10.31 -26.16
N ALA A 23 4.85 9.95 -26.87
CA ALA A 23 6.21 9.89 -26.40
C ALA A 23 6.68 11.24 -25.83
N SER A 24 7.14 11.20 -24.59
CA SER A 24 8.15 12.12 -24.06
C SER A 24 9.31 11.27 -23.56
N GLN A 25 10.09 10.75 -24.51
CA GLN A 25 11.45 10.29 -24.25
C GLN A 25 12.34 11.53 -24.18
N GLN A 26 12.90 11.81 -23.00
CA GLN A 26 14.29 12.19 -22.77
C GLN A 26 14.46 12.68 -21.32
N LEU A 27 14.97 11.82 -20.44
CA LEU A 27 15.81 12.24 -19.32
C LEU A 27 17.06 11.37 -19.29
N ASN A 28 18.18 12.07 -19.29
CA ASN A 28 19.53 11.61 -19.54
C ASN A 28 20.15 10.90 -18.32
N GLY A 29 20.99 9.91 -18.57
CA GLY A 29 22.24 9.68 -17.82
C GLY A 29 22.16 9.35 -16.32
N SER A 30 22.16 8.04 -16.02
CA SER A 30 23.11 7.44 -15.07
C SER A 30 23.07 7.85 -13.58
N LYS A 31 21.92 7.77 -12.89
CA LYS A 31 21.90 7.52 -11.42
C LYS A 31 20.54 7.16 -10.77
N GLN A 32 19.65 6.47 -11.47
CA GLN A 32 18.36 6.02 -10.90
C GLN A 32 18.18 4.56 -11.30
N LEU A 33 18.37 3.64 -10.34
CA LEU A 33 18.20 2.22 -10.57
C LEU A 33 16.70 1.95 -10.83
N GLY A 34 16.35 1.73 -12.10
CA GLY A 34 15.23 0.89 -12.54
C GLY A 34 13.80 1.24 -12.11
N HIS A 35 13.22 2.35 -12.58
CA HIS A 35 11.77 2.36 -12.81
C HIS A 35 11.47 1.58 -14.11
N SER A 36 11.55 0.25 -14.03
CA SER A 36 10.79 -0.55 -15.01
C SER A 36 9.31 -0.26 -14.74
N VAL A 37 8.56 0.16 -15.76
CA VAL A 37 7.11 0.30 -15.63
C VAL A 37 6.56 -1.10 -15.49
N LEU A 38 6.32 -1.53 -14.25
CA LEU A 38 5.67 -2.78 -13.96
C LEU A 38 4.25 -2.75 -14.56
N SER A 39 3.82 -3.87 -15.12
CA SER A 39 2.40 -4.02 -15.50
C SER A 39 1.53 -3.93 -14.24
N ARG A 40 0.27 -3.49 -14.34
CA ARG A 40 -0.65 -3.38 -13.19
C ARG A 40 -0.72 -4.66 -12.35
N ARG A 41 -0.64 -5.84 -12.99
CA ARG A 41 -0.61 -7.14 -12.30
C ARG A 41 0.68 -7.34 -11.51
N GLN A 42 1.81 -6.91 -12.05
CA GLN A 42 3.11 -6.98 -11.39
C GLN A 42 3.19 -6.00 -10.22
N ASP A 43 2.65 -4.79 -10.38
CA ASP A 43 2.52 -3.84 -9.27
C ASP A 43 1.69 -4.40 -8.12
N GLN A 44 0.58 -5.09 -8.42
CA GLN A 44 -0.22 -5.75 -7.39
C GLN A 44 0.57 -6.86 -6.68
N GLN A 45 1.35 -7.66 -7.42
CA GLN A 45 2.22 -8.69 -6.83
C GLN A 45 3.29 -8.07 -5.93
N VAL A 46 3.95 -7.01 -6.38
CA VAL A 46 4.95 -6.28 -5.59
C VAL A 46 4.33 -5.72 -4.31
N ARG A 47 3.16 -5.10 -4.39
CA ARG A 47 2.45 -4.59 -3.21
C ARG A 47 2.07 -5.72 -2.24
N ALA A 48 1.64 -6.87 -2.74
CA ALA A 48 1.35 -8.03 -1.91
C ALA A 48 2.62 -8.56 -1.20
N LEU A 49 3.75 -8.61 -1.91
CA LEU A 49 5.04 -8.97 -1.33
C LEU A 49 5.49 -7.95 -0.28
N GLN A 50 5.30 -6.66 -0.55
CA GLN A 50 5.61 -5.58 0.39
C GLN A 50 4.81 -5.73 1.68
N VAL A 51 3.49 -5.91 1.58
CA VAL A 51 2.64 -6.14 2.76
C VAL A 51 3.11 -7.37 3.52
N LYS A 52 3.46 -8.47 2.84
CA LYS A 52 3.99 -9.68 3.49
C LYS A 52 5.29 -9.41 4.25
N GLU A 53 6.21 -8.63 3.69
CA GLU A 53 7.46 -8.27 4.37
C GLU A 53 7.21 -7.35 5.55
N MET A 54 6.34 -6.36 5.41
CA MET A 54 5.94 -5.45 6.49
C MET A 54 5.30 -6.21 7.65
N MET A 55 4.44 -7.18 7.36
CA MET A 55 3.80 -8.02 8.39
C MET A 55 4.82 -8.86 9.16
N LYS A 56 5.90 -9.32 8.51
CA LYS A 56 7.00 -10.03 9.20
C LYS A 56 7.79 -9.10 10.14
N LEU A 57 7.99 -7.84 9.74
CA LEU A 57 8.66 -6.85 10.59
C LEU A 57 7.81 -6.47 11.81
N CYS A 58 6.48 -6.47 11.65
CA CYS A 58 5.52 -6.16 12.70
C CYS A 58 4.92 -7.41 13.37
N ASP A 59 5.58 -8.57 13.29
CA ASP A 59 5.03 -9.87 13.71
C ASP A 59 4.59 -9.91 15.18
N GLU A 60 5.30 -9.21 16.06
CA GLU A 60 4.95 -9.06 17.48
C GLU A 60 3.55 -8.43 17.65
N TYR A 61 3.29 -7.31 17.00
CA TYR A 61 1.99 -6.62 17.08
C TYR A 61 0.87 -7.39 16.37
N VAL A 62 1.22 -8.12 15.30
CA VAL A 62 0.28 -9.01 14.61
C VAL A 62 -0.14 -10.14 15.56
N LYS A 63 0.80 -10.76 16.28
CA LYS A 63 0.51 -11.82 17.27
C LYS A 63 -0.43 -11.35 18.36
N GLU A 64 -0.19 -10.17 18.94
CA GLU A 64 -1.07 -9.63 19.99
C GLU A 64 -2.50 -9.37 19.47
N PHE A 65 -2.61 -8.86 18.22
CA PHE A 65 -3.91 -8.66 17.59
C PHE A 65 -4.62 -10.01 17.34
N VAL A 66 -3.88 -11.02 16.85
CA VAL A 66 -4.38 -12.37 16.61
C VAL A 66 -4.87 -12.99 17.91
N GLU A 67 -4.08 -12.95 18.99
CA GLU A 67 -4.49 -13.44 20.32
C GLU A 67 -5.77 -12.78 20.81
N CYS A 68 -5.89 -11.45 20.71
CA CYS A 68 -7.11 -10.75 21.11
C CYS A 68 -8.33 -11.16 20.24
N SER A 69 -8.11 -11.36 18.94
CA SER A 69 -9.18 -11.70 17.99
C SER A 69 -9.57 -13.18 18.00
N ARG A 70 -8.79 -14.07 18.61
CA ARG A 70 -8.99 -15.52 18.53
C ARG A 70 -10.35 -15.97 19.09
N ASP A 71 -10.78 -15.36 20.18
CA ASP A 71 -12.00 -15.74 20.91
C ASP A 71 -13.20 -14.84 20.60
N ARG A 72 -13.05 -13.92 19.62
CA ARG A 72 -14.04 -12.88 19.33
C ARG A 72 -14.27 -12.85 17.84
N THR A 73 -15.52 -12.93 17.38
CA THR A 73 -15.84 -12.80 15.94
C THR A 73 -16.65 -11.55 15.67
N ILE A 74 -17.65 -11.30 16.53
CA ILE A 74 -18.55 -10.15 16.40
C ILE A 74 -17.95 -8.91 17.08
N SER A 75 -17.21 -9.11 18.18
CA SER A 75 -16.74 -8.04 19.05
C SER A 75 -15.33 -7.53 18.83
N ILE A 76 -14.64 -8.00 17.80
CA ILE A 76 -13.23 -7.69 17.52
C ILE A 76 -13.00 -6.17 17.41
N VAL A 77 -13.88 -5.48 16.67
CA VAL A 77 -13.65 -4.07 16.27
C VAL A 77 -13.54 -3.14 17.47
N TRP A 78 -14.29 -3.40 18.54
CA TRP A 78 -14.22 -2.63 19.78
C TRP A 78 -13.26 -3.25 20.80
N ALA A 79 -13.34 -4.57 21.02
CA ALA A 79 -12.58 -5.25 22.07
C ALA A 79 -11.07 -5.27 21.79
N CYS A 80 -10.66 -5.31 20.51
CA CYS A 80 -9.26 -5.39 20.09
C CYS A 80 -8.77 -4.11 19.41
N LYS A 81 -9.49 -2.99 19.58
CA LYS A 81 -9.17 -1.71 18.95
C LYS A 81 -7.74 -1.25 19.25
N ASP A 82 -7.30 -1.41 20.50
CA ASP A 82 -5.98 -0.96 20.94
C ASP A 82 -4.85 -1.80 20.33
N LYS A 83 -5.03 -3.12 20.28
CA LYS A 83 -4.07 -4.04 19.62
C LYS A 83 -4.00 -3.79 18.11
N LYS A 84 -5.16 -3.58 17.47
CA LYS A 84 -5.24 -3.17 16.07
C LYS A 84 -4.51 -1.85 15.83
N LYS A 85 -4.66 -0.86 16.71
CA LYS A 85 -4.00 0.44 16.58
C LYS A 85 -2.48 0.29 16.62
N GLN A 86 -1.95 -0.48 17.58
CA GLN A 86 -0.51 -0.73 17.71
C GLN A 86 0.07 -1.43 16.47
N MET A 87 -0.61 -2.46 15.97
CA MET A 87 -0.24 -3.11 14.71
C MET A 87 -0.21 -2.12 13.55
N MET A 88 -1.23 -1.28 13.41
CA MET A 88 -1.31 -0.27 12.34
C MET A 88 -0.28 0.86 12.51
N ASP A 89 0.09 1.21 13.74
CA ASP A 89 1.18 2.16 14.03
C ASP A 89 2.52 1.59 13.57
N CYS A 90 2.78 0.29 13.80
CA CYS A 90 3.98 -0.38 13.28
C CYS A 90 3.98 -0.40 11.75
N LEU A 91 2.88 -0.86 11.14
CA LEU A 91 2.77 -0.97 9.68
C LEU A 91 3.02 0.39 9.00
N ARG A 92 2.44 1.47 9.50
CA ARG A 92 2.66 2.82 8.94
C ARG A 92 4.11 3.30 9.04
N LYS A 93 4.85 2.89 10.07
CA LYS A 93 6.28 3.22 10.19
C LYS A 93 7.12 2.48 9.16
N VAL A 94 6.73 1.26 8.79
CA VAL A 94 7.43 0.44 7.78
C VAL A 94 6.90 0.65 6.36
N GLU A 95 5.77 1.31 6.16
CA GLU A 95 5.18 1.58 4.83
C GLU A 95 5.89 2.70 4.03
N THR A 96 7.11 3.05 4.41
CA THR A 96 7.88 4.09 3.70
C THR A 96 8.15 3.69 2.25
N LEU A 97 8.20 4.69 1.36
CA LEU A 97 8.50 4.50 -0.07
C LEU A 97 9.80 3.69 -0.30
N ASP A 98 10.77 3.85 0.60
CA ASP A 98 12.03 3.09 0.60
C ASP A 98 11.82 1.57 0.72
N ASN A 99 10.82 1.11 1.49
CA ASN A 99 10.50 -0.33 1.58
C ASN A 99 9.82 -0.84 0.30
N LEU A 100 8.99 -0.02 -0.35
CA LEU A 100 8.39 -0.39 -1.63
C LEU A 100 9.46 -0.56 -2.72
N ASP A 101 10.43 0.35 -2.79
CA ASP A 101 11.49 0.27 -3.80
C ASP A 101 12.41 -0.93 -3.56
N LYS A 102 12.78 -1.22 -2.30
CA LYS A 102 13.49 -2.45 -1.93
C LYS A 102 12.77 -3.71 -2.40
N VAL A 103 11.45 -3.79 -2.19
CA VAL A 103 10.65 -4.94 -2.61
C VAL A 103 10.57 -5.04 -4.14
N LYS A 104 10.43 -3.91 -4.85
CA LYS A 104 10.48 -3.88 -6.32
C LYS A 104 11.81 -4.41 -6.84
N PHE A 105 12.93 -3.97 -6.27
CA PHE A 105 14.26 -4.46 -6.67
C PHE A 105 14.38 -5.96 -6.48
N ARG A 106 13.97 -6.49 -5.32
CA ARG A 106 13.95 -7.94 -5.06
C ARG A 106 13.05 -8.70 -6.03
N TYR A 107 11.89 -8.14 -6.37
CA TYR A 107 10.98 -8.75 -7.34
C TYR A 107 11.57 -8.80 -8.75
N LEU A 108 12.26 -7.75 -9.19
CA LEU A 108 12.94 -7.71 -10.49
C LEU A 108 14.13 -8.67 -10.54
N GLU A 109 14.95 -8.69 -9.48
CA GLU A 109 16.08 -9.61 -9.35
C GLU A 109 15.63 -11.08 -9.43
N ASN A 110 14.59 -11.45 -8.67
CA ASN A 110 14.05 -12.82 -8.69
C ASN A 110 13.45 -13.22 -10.05
N ARG A 111 13.08 -12.25 -10.90
CA ARG A 111 12.57 -12.51 -12.25
C ARG A 111 13.68 -12.70 -13.26
N GLU A 112 14.78 -11.96 -13.11
CA GLU A 112 15.97 -12.10 -13.94
C GLU A 112 16.73 -13.38 -13.60
N ASN A 113 16.86 -13.68 -12.30
CA ASN A 113 17.58 -14.84 -11.77
C ASN A 113 16.65 -15.66 -10.86
N PRO A 114 15.75 -16.48 -11.41
CA PRO A 114 14.94 -17.40 -10.62
C PRO A 114 15.89 -18.37 -9.90
N LYS A 115 15.91 -18.34 -8.57
CA LYS A 115 16.66 -19.31 -7.77
C LYS A 115 15.96 -20.67 -7.93
N GLU A 116 16.65 -21.60 -8.59
CA GLU A 116 16.25 -22.99 -8.84
C GLU A 116 16.07 -23.78 -7.54
#